data_AF-A0A970DS15-F1
#
_entry.id   AF-A0A970DS15-F1
#
_cell.length_a   1.000
_cell.length_b   1.000
_cell.length_c   1.000
_cell.angle_alpha   90.00
_cell.angle_beta   90.00
_cell.angle_gamma   90.00
#
_symmetry.space_group_name_H-M   'P 1'
#
loop_
_entity.id
_entity.type
_entity.pdbx_description
1 polymer ?
#
loop_
_entity_poly.entity_id
_entity_poly.type
_entity_poly.pdbx_seq_one_letter_code
_entity_poly.pdbx_strand_id
1 'polypeptide(L)'
;MDKSYLMVGLMALALILIVVCLIKKAFKFILFVILVFVAIALVDILVYGVSPIDEVNAFVTNIKYGKTVATMTGDIKNSVGNITKVLSDDKLDAKDIETLKAENEKLHQYRDQFSKLEHGHKLDGFHKSYLGYLDTIISITDGAVKEASDGKTIITDASDKLNKIKEAINNLTSLKR
;
A
#
# COMPACT_ATOMS: atom_id res chain seq x y z
N MET A 1 38.32 -5.92 19.40
CA MET A 1 37.96 -7.05 18.52
C MET A 1 39.20 -7.85 18.26
N ASP A 2 39.19 -9.13 18.66
CA ASP A 2 40.34 -10.02 18.51
C ASP A 2 40.61 -10.30 17.01
N LYS A 3 41.87 -10.26 16.57
CA LYS A 3 42.26 -10.39 15.15
C LYS A 3 41.78 -11.71 14.54
N SER A 4 41.56 -12.72 15.38
CA SER A 4 41.01 -14.03 15.06
C SER A 4 39.62 -13.96 14.43
N TYR A 5 38.71 -13.10 14.93
CA TYR A 5 37.35 -13.00 14.38
C TYR A 5 37.32 -12.35 12.99
N LEU A 6 38.22 -11.39 12.75
CA LEU A 6 38.38 -10.72 11.47
C LEU A 6 38.92 -11.69 10.39
N MET A 7 39.88 -12.54 10.78
CA MET A 7 40.44 -13.59 9.92
C MET A 7 39.41 -14.67 9.56
N VAL A 8 38.61 -15.09 10.53
CA VAL A 8 37.51 -16.05 10.33
C VAL A 8 36.43 -15.47 9.40
N GLY A 9 36.07 -14.20 9.59
CA GLY A 9 35.14 -13.49 8.71
C GLY A 9 35.64 -13.41 7.26
N LEU A 10 36.91 -13.08 7.06
CA LEU A 10 37.55 -13.03 5.73
C LEU A 10 37.62 -14.41 5.06
N MET A 11 37.94 -15.47 5.81
CA MET A 11 37.95 -16.84 5.29
C MET A 11 36.56 -17.31 4.84
N ALA A 12 35.53 -17.01 5.63
CA ALA A 12 34.15 -17.35 5.26
C ALA A 12 33.72 -16.61 3.98
N LEU A 13 34.07 -15.33 3.86
CA LEU A 13 33.77 -14.51 2.69
C LEU A 13 34.47 -15.03 1.42
N ALA A 14 35.75 -15.43 1.55
CA ALA A 14 36.52 -16.03 0.46
C ALA A 14 35.93 -17.36 -0.02
N LEU A 15 35.51 -18.23 0.90
CA LEU A 15 34.85 -19.50 0.58
C LEU A 15 33.54 -19.29 -0.17
N ILE A 16 32.71 -18.34 0.26
CA ILE A 16 31.45 -18.01 -0.42
C ILE A 16 31.72 -17.52 -1.84
N LEU A 17 32.72 -16.64 -2.03
CA LEU A 17 33.10 -16.14 -3.36
C LEU A 17 33.59 -17.25 -4.30
N ILE A 18 34.36 -18.22 -3.79
CA ILE A 18 34.84 -19.38 -4.57
C ILE A 18 33.67 -20.24 -5.03
N VAL A 19 32.72 -20.55 -4.14
CA VAL A 19 31.53 -21.33 -4.49
C VAL A 19 30.67 -20.59 -5.52
N VAL A 20 30.47 -19.28 -5.36
CA VAL A 20 29.76 -18.43 -6.35
C VAL A 20 30.47 -18.48 -7.70
N CYS A 21 31.81 -18.51 -7.74
CA CYS A 21 32.58 -18.53 -8.98
C CYS A 21 32.40 -19.81 -9.82
N LEU A 22 32.08 -20.94 -9.19
CA LEU A 22 31.91 -22.25 -9.85
C LEU A 22 30.51 -22.47 -10.43
N ILE A 23 29.56 -21.61 -10.10
CA ILE A 23 28.14 -21.75 -10.46
C ILE A 23 27.87 -21.12 -11.85
N LYS A 24 26.95 -21.68 -12.66
CA LYS A 24 26.60 -21.11 -13.99
C LYS A 24 26.10 -19.65 -13.86
N LYS A 25 26.39 -18.79 -14.85
CA LYS A 25 26.10 -17.33 -14.84
C LYS A 25 24.72 -16.95 -14.28
N ALA A 26 23.65 -17.67 -14.66
CA ALA A 26 22.29 -17.41 -14.19
C ALA A 26 22.10 -17.70 -12.68
N PHE A 27 22.69 -18.78 -12.17
CA PHE A 27 22.63 -19.10 -10.75
C PHE A 27 23.52 -18.19 -9.90
N LYS A 28 24.64 -17.66 -10.44
CA LYS A 28 25.45 -16.64 -9.72
C LYS A 28 24.61 -15.39 -9.41
N PHE A 29 23.78 -14.97 -10.35
CA PHE A 29 22.89 -13.84 -10.18
C PHE A 29 21.82 -14.11 -9.11
N ILE A 30 21.19 -15.28 -9.15
CA ILE A 30 20.21 -15.69 -8.12
C ILE A 30 20.87 -15.72 -6.74
N LEU A 31 22.06 -16.31 -6.61
CA LEU A 31 22.78 -16.42 -5.35
C LEU A 31 23.24 -15.04 -4.82
N PHE A 32 23.63 -14.14 -5.72
CA PHE A 32 23.96 -12.76 -5.38
C PHE A 32 22.73 -12.00 -4.85
N VAL A 33 21.57 -12.13 -5.51
CA VAL A 33 20.31 -11.53 -5.04
C VAL A 33 19.94 -12.06 -3.65
N ILE A 34 20.05 -13.38 -3.43
CA ILE A 34 19.81 -13.98 -2.11
C ILE A 34 20.78 -13.42 -1.05
N LEU A 35 22.07 -13.28 -1.38
CA LEU A 35 23.07 -12.69 -0.48
C LEU A 35 22.76 -11.23 -0.11
N VAL A 36 22.26 -10.43 -1.05
CA VAL A 36 21.81 -9.06 -0.77
C VAL A 36 20.63 -9.07 0.19
N PHE A 37 19.63 -9.95 -0.02
CA PHE A 37 18.51 -10.09 0.91
C PHE A 37 18.97 -10.50 2.31
N VAL A 38 19.91 -11.46 2.41
CA VAL A 38 20.48 -11.90 3.70
C VAL A 38 21.26 -10.77 4.36
N ALA A 39 22.02 -9.97 3.60
CA ALA A 39 22.77 -8.84 4.16
C ALA A 39 21.84 -7.75 4.71
N ILE A 40 20.72 -7.45 4.03
CA ILE A 40 19.71 -6.51 4.51
C ILE A 40 19.05 -7.05 5.78
N ALA A 41 18.74 -8.35 5.82
CA ALA A 41 18.13 -8.99 6.99
C ALA A 41 19.07 -8.99 8.21
N LEU A 42 20.35 -9.26 7.98
CA LEU A 42 21.35 -9.23 9.04
C LEU A 42 21.52 -7.85 9.68
N VAL A 43 21.27 -6.75 8.94
CA VAL A 43 21.26 -5.40 9.54
C VAL A 43 20.14 -5.29 10.56
N ASP A 44 18.94 -5.79 10.27
CA ASP A 44 17.82 -5.70 11.20
C ASP A 44 17.99 -6.61 12.42
N ILE A 45 18.53 -7.81 12.21
CA ILE A 45 18.85 -8.75 13.30
C ILE A 45 19.94 -8.19 14.21
N LEU A 46 21.03 -7.64 13.64
CA LEU A 46 22.20 -7.19 14.41
C LEU A 46 22.03 -5.79 15.01
N VAL A 47 21.32 -4.88 14.36
CA VAL A 47 21.14 -3.49 14.81
C VAL A 47 19.88 -3.34 15.67
N TYR A 48 18.78 -3.99 15.29
CA TYR A 48 17.49 -3.86 15.98
C TYR A 48 17.14 -5.07 16.85
N GLY A 49 17.99 -6.11 16.91
CA GLY A 49 17.81 -7.26 17.79
C GLY A 49 16.61 -8.13 17.43
N VAL A 50 16.13 -8.05 16.19
CA VAL A 50 14.95 -8.77 15.71
C VAL A 50 15.31 -10.23 15.45
N SER A 51 14.45 -11.17 15.82
CA SER A 51 14.68 -12.58 15.50
C SER A 51 14.65 -12.81 13.98
N PRO A 52 15.54 -13.64 13.41
CA PRO A 52 15.49 -14.00 11.99
C PRO A 52 14.14 -14.57 11.54
N ILE A 53 13.44 -15.26 12.46
CA ILE A 53 12.12 -15.84 12.20
C ILE A 53 11.06 -14.73 12.10
N ASP A 54 11.14 -13.72 12.95
CA ASP A 54 10.21 -12.58 12.92
C ASP A 54 10.39 -11.73 11.67
N GLU A 55 11.62 -11.65 11.17
CA GLU A 55 11.91 -10.94 9.93
C GLU A 55 11.39 -11.68 8.68
N VAL A 56 11.53 -13.01 8.65
CA VAL A 56 10.92 -13.84 7.59
C VAL A 56 9.39 -13.73 7.65
N ASN A 57 8.79 -13.78 8.84
CA ASN A 57 7.35 -13.58 9.01
C ASN A 57 6.91 -12.18 8.55
N ALA A 58 7.66 -11.14 8.90
CA ALA A 58 7.39 -9.77 8.45
C ALA A 58 7.49 -9.66 6.92
N PHE A 59 8.43 -10.35 6.28
CA PHE A 59 8.54 -10.38 4.82
C PHE A 59 7.32 -11.02 4.16
N VAL A 60 6.86 -12.18 4.67
CA VAL A 60 5.65 -12.87 4.18
C VAL A 60 4.41 -11.99 4.37
N THR A 61 4.25 -11.39 5.56
CA THR A 61 3.17 -10.46 5.87
C THR A 61 3.19 -9.25 4.93
N ASN A 62 4.36 -8.65 4.68
CA ASN A 62 4.51 -7.50 3.78
C ASN A 62 4.17 -7.84 2.32
N ILE A 63 4.52 -9.05 1.84
CA ILE A 63 4.12 -9.49 0.49
C ILE A 63 2.60 -9.67 0.41
N LYS A 64 1.99 -10.31 1.41
CA LYS A 64 0.54 -10.49 1.47
C LYS A 64 -0.16 -9.13 1.50
N TYR A 65 0.32 -8.23 2.37
CA TYR A 65 -0.13 -6.85 2.46
C TYR A 65 -0.08 -6.14 1.11
N GLY A 66 1.08 -6.15 0.43
CA GLY A 66 1.23 -5.48 -0.88
C GLY A 66 0.26 -6.01 -1.94
N LYS A 67 0.00 -7.33 -1.98
CA LYS A 67 -1.01 -7.92 -2.87
C LYS A 67 -2.41 -7.44 -2.55
N THR A 68 -2.80 -7.49 -1.27
CA THR A 68 -4.13 -7.05 -0.82
C THR A 68 -4.36 -5.58 -1.10
N VAL A 69 -3.37 -4.73 -0.80
CA VAL A 69 -3.40 -3.29 -1.11
C VAL A 69 -3.61 -3.05 -2.61
N ALA A 70 -2.93 -3.81 -3.48
CA ALA A 70 -3.08 -3.64 -4.92
C ALA A 70 -4.50 -3.97 -5.41
N THR A 71 -5.13 -5.03 -4.90
CA THR A 71 -6.52 -5.38 -5.20
C THR A 71 -7.47 -4.31 -4.69
N MET A 72 -7.39 -3.95 -3.40
CA MET A 72 -8.26 -2.94 -2.80
C MET A 72 -8.14 -1.59 -3.49
N THR A 73 -6.93 -1.20 -3.92
CA THR A 73 -6.72 0.03 -4.69
C THR A 73 -7.47 0.02 -6.02
N GLY A 74 -7.57 -1.14 -6.68
CA GLY A 74 -8.38 -1.31 -7.89
C GLY A 74 -9.86 -1.11 -7.60
N ASP A 75 -10.35 -1.73 -6.53
CA ASP A 75 -11.76 -1.65 -6.13
C ASP A 75 -12.15 -0.23 -5.69
N ILE A 76 -11.29 0.44 -4.90
CA ILE A 76 -11.45 1.85 -4.51
C ILE A 76 -11.48 2.74 -5.75
N LYS A 77 -10.56 2.53 -6.70
CA LYS A 77 -10.53 3.31 -7.95
C LYS A 77 -11.83 3.14 -8.75
N ASN A 78 -12.40 1.94 -8.79
CA ASN A 78 -13.66 1.69 -9.46
C ASN A 78 -14.82 2.43 -8.76
N SER A 79 -14.90 2.35 -7.43
CA SER A 79 -15.91 3.09 -6.66
C SER A 79 -15.78 4.60 -6.82
N VAL A 80 -14.56 5.14 -6.75
CA VAL A 80 -14.28 6.56 -7.01
C VAL A 80 -14.64 6.95 -8.45
N GLY A 81 -14.41 6.08 -9.43
CA GLY A 81 -14.82 6.30 -10.82
C GLY A 81 -16.33 6.44 -10.98
N ASN A 82 -17.10 5.58 -10.29
CA ASN A 82 -18.56 5.66 -10.27
C ASN A 82 -19.05 6.95 -9.60
N ILE A 83 -18.49 7.31 -8.44
CA ILE A 83 -18.79 8.57 -7.75
C ILE A 83 -18.47 9.78 -8.64
N THR A 84 -17.30 9.77 -9.27
CA THR A 84 -16.86 10.85 -10.17
C THR A 84 -17.82 11.01 -11.33
N LYS A 85 -18.31 9.91 -11.90
CA LYS A 85 -19.28 9.94 -12.99
C LYS A 85 -20.59 10.60 -12.54
N VAL A 86 -21.13 10.16 -11.41
CA VAL A 86 -22.35 10.72 -10.80
C VAL A 86 -22.20 12.22 -10.50
N LEU A 87 -21.08 12.62 -9.90
CA LEU A 87 -20.83 14.02 -9.54
C LEU A 87 -20.49 14.91 -10.75
N SER A 88 -20.24 14.33 -11.93
CA SER A 88 -20.00 15.08 -13.16
C SER A 88 -21.30 15.48 -13.87
N ASP A 89 -22.44 14.91 -13.46
CA ASP A 89 -23.74 15.25 -14.02
C ASP A 89 -24.27 16.55 -13.41
N ASP A 90 -24.84 17.43 -14.25
CA ASP A 90 -25.35 18.75 -13.82
C ASP A 90 -26.51 18.64 -12.81
N LYS A 91 -27.24 17.51 -12.85
CA LYS A 91 -28.36 17.22 -11.96
C LYS A 91 -28.46 15.72 -11.71
N LEU A 92 -28.52 15.36 -10.44
CA LEU A 92 -28.68 13.99 -9.96
C LEU A 92 -30.13 13.53 -10.10
N ASP A 93 -30.32 12.33 -10.67
CA ASP A 93 -31.57 11.59 -10.58
C ASP A 93 -31.60 10.65 -9.36
N ALA A 94 -32.72 9.94 -9.14
CA ALA A 94 -32.86 9.02 -8.00
C ALA A 94 -31.83 7.88 -8.04
N LYS A 95 -31.48 7.38 -9.22
CA LYS A 95 -30.51 6.30 -9.43
C LYS A 95 -29.09 6.79 -9.17
N ASP A 96 -28.78 8.02 -9.52
CA ASP A 96 -27.50 8.66 -9.22
C ASP A 96 -27.30 8.81 -7.71
N ILE A 97 -28.34 9.23 -7.00
CA ILE A 97 -28.32 9.34 -5.53
C ILE A 97 -28.12 7.96 -4.88
N GLU A 98 -28.81 6.93 -5.35
CA GLU A 98 -28.60 5.55 -4.89
C GLU A 98 -27.18 5.05 -5.17
N THR A 99 -26.66 5.33 -6.36
CA THR A 99 -25.28 4.97 -6.74
C THR A 99 -24.27 5.67 -5.83
N LEU A 100 -24.44 6.97 -5.59
CA LEU A 100 -23.56 7.75 -4.72
C LEU A 100 -23.54 7.18 -3.30
N LYS A 101 -24.70 6.82 -2.74
CA LYS A 101 -24.81 6.19 -1.42
C LYS A 101 -24.13 4.83 -1.35
N ALA A 102 -24.42 3.95 -2.32
CA ALA A 102 -23.87 2.61 -2.36
C ALA A 102 -22.34 2.61 -2.53
N GLU A 103 -21.80 3.48 -3.38
CA GLU A 103 -20.36 3.59 -3.57
C GLU A 103 -19.67 4.24 -2.35
N ASN A 104 -20.32 5.19 -1.67
CA ASN A 104 -19.81 5.74 -0.42
C ASN A 104 -19.71 4.67 0.68
N GLU A 105 -20.74 3.84 0.85
CA GLU A 105 -20.71 2.72 1.80
C GLU A 105 -19.59 1.73 1.50
N LYS A 106 -19.34 1.42 0.21
CA LYS A 106 -18.19 0.58 -0.18
C LYS A 106 -16.86 1.21 0.23
N LEU A 107 -16.68 2.53 0.07
CA LEU A 107 -15.46 3.21 0.50
C LEU A 107 -15.23 3.07 2.01
N HIS A 108 -16.28 3.23 2.82
CA HIS A 108 -16.22 2.97 4.28
C HIS A 108 -15.83 1.52 4.59
N GLN A 109 -16.42 0.55 3.88
CA GLN A 109 -16.05 -0.86 4.03
C GLN A 109 -14.59 -1.13 3.66
N TYR A 110 -14.09 -0.55 2.57
CA TYR A 110 -12.69 -0.68 2.18
C TYR A 110 -11.76 -0.05 3.20
N ARG A 111 -12.13 1.12 3.76
CA ARG A 111 -11.36 1.76 4.83
C ARG A 111 -11.26 0.88 6.06
N ASP A 112 -12.39 0.31 6.50
CA ASP A 112 -12.43 -0.57 7.66
C ASP A 112 -11.62 -1.84 7.46
N GLN A 113 -11.71 -2.45 6.27
CA GLN A 113 -10.90 -3.60 5.90
C GLN A 113 -9.41 -3.24 5.87
N PHE A 114 -9.07 -2.10 5.27
CA PHE A 114 -7.69 -1.65 5.12
C PHE A 114 -7.06 -1.39 6.48
N SER A 115 -7.76 -0.71 7.39
CA SER A 115 -7.27 -0.37 8.73
C SER A 115 -6.90 -1.58 9.60
N LYS A 116 -7.40 -2.76 9.26
CA LYS A 116 -7.17 -4.03 9.96
C LYS A 116 -6.11 -4.90 9.29
N LEU A 117 -5.52 -4.45 8.17
CA LEU A 117 -4.51 -5.22 7.47
C LEU A 117 -3.22 -5.27 8.29
N GLU A 118 -2.79 -6.48 8.62
CA GLU A 118 -1.47 -6.71 9.22
C GLU A 118 -0.35 -6.32 8.25
N HIS A 119 0.62 -5.58 8.76
CA HIS A 119 1.80 -5.13 8.04
C HIS A 119 2.98 -5.01 9.00
N GLY A 120 4.20 -5.10 8.49
CA GLY A 120 5.41 -4.84 9.26
C GLY A 120 5.59 -3.33 9.49
N HIS A 121 6.30 -2.97 10.57
CA HIS A 121 6.55 -1.59 11.01
C HIS A 121 7.10 -0.67 9.91
N LYS A 122 7.89 -1.22 8.97
CA LYS A 122 8.44 -0.46 7.82
C LYS A 122 7.35 0.11 6.89
N LEU A 123 6.14 -0.45 6.93
CA LEU A 123 5.01 -0.05 6.10
C LEU A 123 4.01 0.85 6.84
N ASP A 124 4.21 1.16 8.13
CA ASP A 124 3.30 2.02 8.91
C ASP A 124 3.08 3.39 8.26
N GLY A 125 4.16 4.00 7.74
CA GLY A 125 4.09 5.29 7.05
C GLY A 125 3.23 5.22 5.79
N PHE A 126 3.43 4.16 4.99
CA PHE A 126 2.60 3.89 3.82
C PHE A 126 1.14 3.66 4.22
N HIS A 127 0.89 2.84 5.24
CA HIS A 127 -0.45 2.48 5.71
C HIS A 127 -1.24 3.69 6.19
N LYS A 128 -0.63 4.53 7.04
CA LYS A 128 -1.22 5.77 7.53
C LYS A 128 -1.52 6.76 6.40
N SER A 129 -0.59 6.90 5.45
CA SER A 129 -0.77 7.81 4.32
C SER A 129 -1.92 7.34 3.40
N TYR A 130 -1.98 6.04 3.14
CA TYR A 130 -3.06 5.44 2.36
C TYR A 130 -4.43 5.67 3.01
N LEU A 131 -4.56 5.40 4.32
CA LEU A 131 -5.78 5.69 5.07
C LEU A 131 -6.12 7.17 5.04
N GLY A 132 -5.15 8.08 5.17
CA GLY A 132 -5.40 9.53 5.10
C GLY A 132 -6.00 9.99 3.76
N TYR A 133 -5.50 9.46 2.64
CA TYR A 133 -6.08 9.76 1.33
C TYR A 133 -7.47 9.15 1.17
N LEU A 134 -7.69 7.93 1.65
CA LEU A 134 -9.02 7.30 1.63
C LEU A 134 -10.03 8.05 2.50
N ASP A 135 -9.63 8.48 3.69
CA ASP A 135 -10.44 9.29 4.61
C ASP A 135 -10.82 10.64 3.98
N THR A 136 -9.92 11.23 3.20
CA THR A 136 -10.20 12.46 2.44
C THR A 136 -11.27 12.21 1.38
N ILE A 137 -11.17 11.13 0.60
CA ILE A 137 -12.17 10.76 -0.41
C ILE A 137 -13.54 10.51 0.25
N ILE A 138 -13.55 9.74 1.34
CA ILE A 138 -14.75 9.43 2.11
C ILE A 138 -15.40 10.71 2.64
N SER A 139 -14.64 11.60 3.29
CA SER A 139 -15.19 12.84 3.84
C SER A 139 -15.84 13.73 2.78
N ILE A 140 -15.25 13.83 1.58
CA ILE A 140 -15.84 14.58 0.48
C ILE A 140 -17.13 13.91 -0.01
N THR A 141 -17.12 12.59 -0.14
CA THR A 141 -18.26 11.80 -0.62
C THR A 141 -19.41 11.80 0.39
N ASP A 142 -19.13 11.69 1.69
CA ASP A 142 -20.10 11.85 2.78
C ASP A 142 -20.83 13.19 2.70
N GLY A 143 -20.08 14.27 2.41
CA GLY A 143 -20.66 15.59 2.19
C GLY A 143 -21.64 15.62 1.02
N ALA A 144 -21.27 15.01 -0.11
CA ALA A 144 -22.14 14.91 -1.28
C ALA A 144 -23.38 14.03 -1.03
N VAL A 145 -23.21 12.89 -0.34
CA VAL A 145 -24.32 12.01 0.07
C VAL A 145 -25.29 12.72 0.99
N LYS A 146 -24.79 13.53 1.92
CA LYS A 146 -25.63 14.34 2.83
C LYS A 146 -26.47 15.34 2.03
N GLU A 147 -25.84 16.11 1.15
CA GLU A 147 -26.55 17.05 0.27
C GLU A 147 -27.64 16.36 -0.56
N ALA A 148 -27.32 15.22 -1.16
CA ALA A 148 -28.28 14.42 -1.91
C ALA A 148 -29.42 13.87 -1.06
N SER A 149 -29.13 13.46 0.18
CA SER A 149 -30.12 12.92 1.13
C SER A 149 -31.07 13.99 1.68
N ASP A 150 -30.63 15.25 1.72
CA ASP A 150 -31.47 16.40 2.05
C ASP A 150 -32.40 16.81 0.88
N GLY A 151 -32.46 15.99 -0.18
CA GLY A 151 -33.32 16.20 -1.35
C GLY A 151 -32.74 17.13 -2.41
N LYS A 152 -31.46 17.53 -2.29
CA LYS A 152 -30.80 18.33 -3.33
C LYS A 152 -30.47 17.47 -4.53
N THR A 153 -30.90 17.91 -5.70
CA THR A 153 -30.52 17.29 -6.98
C THR A 153 -29.26 17.92 -7.59
N ILE A 154 -28.70 18.95 -6.97
CA ILE A 154 -27.48 19.63 -7.40
C ILE A 154 -26.53 19.67 -6.20
N ILE A 155 -25.31 19.18 -6.39
CA ILE A 155 -24.27 19.19 -5.36
C ILE A 155 -23.52 20.51 -5.43
N THR A 156 -23.40 21.16 -4.27
CA THR A 156 -22.68 22.44 -4.16
C THR A 156 -21.20 22.20 -4.42
N ASP A 157 -20.57 23.05 -5.23
CA ASP A 157 -19.14 22.96 -5.57
C ASP A 157 -18.71 21.58 -6.09
N ALA A 158 -19.58 20.89 -6.85
CA ALA A 158 -19.31 19.56 -7.39
C ALA A 158 -17.96 19.47 -8.12
N SER A 159 -17.60 20.51 -8.90
CA SER A 159 -16.31 20.58 -9.61
C SER A 159 -15.10 20.58 -8.66
N ASP A 160 -15.17 21.33 -7.56
CA ASP A 160 -14.09 21.37 -6.55
C ASP A 160 -13.98 20.02 -5.81
N LYS A 161 -15.12 19.44 -5.41
CA LYS A 161 -15.17 18.09 -4.82
C LYS A 161 -14.56 17.05 -5.74
N LEU A 162 -14.90 17.08 -7.03
CA LEU A 162 -14.34 16.20 -8.05
C LEU A 162 -12.83 16.35 -8.19
N ASN A 163 -12.32 17.59 -8.23
CA ASN A 163 -10.90 17.84 -8.33
C ASN A 163 -10.14 17.29 -7.12
N LYS A 164 -10.66 17.50 -5.91
CA LYS A 164 -10.07 16.97 -4.67
C LYS A 164 -10.12 15.45 -4.61
N ILE A 165 -11.22 14.83 -5.04
CA ILE A 165 -11.32 13.36 -5.15
C ILE A 165 -10.28 12.83 -6.14
N LYS A 166 -10.15 13.47 -7.32
CA LYS A 166 -9.16 13.10 -8.35
C LYS A 166 -7.73 13.24 -7.83
N GLU A 167 -7.43 14.29 -7.09
CA GLU A 167 -6.12 14.49 -6.48
C GLU A 167 -5.83 13.41 -5.44
N ALA A 168 -6.77 13.16 -4.52
CA ALA A 168 -6.62 12.16 -3.48
C ALA A 168 -6.46 10.74 -4.04
N ILE A 169 -7.22 10.34 -5.07
CA ILE A 169 -7.07 9.03 -5.71
C ILE A 169 -5.77 8.91 -6.50
N ASN A 170 -5.30 10.00 -7.12
CA ASN A 170 -3.99 10.02 -7.78
C ASN A 170 -2.86 9.86 -6.77
N ASN A 171 -2.95 10.53 -5.61
CA ASN A 171 -1.96 10.39 -4.54
C ASN A 171 -2.00 8.99 -3.91
N LEU A 172 -3.19 8.43 -3.68
CA LEU A 172 -3.34 7.06 -3.18
C LEU A 172 -2.75 6.03 -4.15
N THR A 173 -2.96 6.20 -5.45
CA THR A 173 -2.43 5.28 -6.48
C THR A 173 -0.95 5.50 -6.78
N SER A 174 -0.42 6.70 -6.57
CA SER A 174 1.01 6.99 -6.75
C SER A 174 1.87 6.39 -5.65
N LEU A 175 1.33 6.18 -4.45
CA LEU A 175 2.00 5.42 -3.37
C LEU A 175 2.38 3.98 -3.79
N LYS A 176 1.78 3.45 -4.86
CA LYS A 176 2.13 2.12 -5.40
C LYS A 176 3.50 2.12 -6.11
N ARG A 177 4.02 3.29 -6.51
CA ARG A 177 5.30 3.44 -7.23
C ARG A 177 6.46 3.54 -6.27
#